data_AF-A0A075X195-F1
#
_entry.id   AF-A0A075X195-F1
#
_cell.length_a   1.000
_cell.length_b   1.000
_cell.length_c   1.000
_cell.angle_alpha   90.00
_cell.angle_beta   90.00
_cell.angle_gamma   90.00
#
_symmetry.space_group_name_H-M   'P 1'
#
loop_
_entity.id
_entity.type
_entity.pdbx_description
1 polymer ?
#
loop_
_entity_poly.entity_id
_entity_poly.type
_entity_poly.pdbx_seq_one_letter_code
_entity_poly.pdbx_strand_id
1 'polypeptide(L)'
;MFLRLILWLVLILLLVFFVVFNIDPKVNLHIFPGVTLENIPLALVIIISFILGVLFGIMVSITQMIKLKLEIRKLQKKVEEKHENPEQTL
;
A
#
# COMPACT_ATOMS: atom_id res chain seq x y z
N MET A 1 6.45 -9.94 -20.24
CA MET A 1 5.15 -9.24 -20.20
C MET A 1 3.99 -10.24 -20.09
N PHE A 2 3.85 -11.19 -21.04
CA PHE A 2 2.77 -12.19 -21.04
C PHE A 2 2.66 -13.03 -19.77
N LEU A 3 3.77 -13.55 -19.21
CA LEU A 3 3.74 -14.32 -17.96
C LEU A 3 3.19 -13.52 -16.77
N ARG A 4 3.49 -12.21 -16.70
CA ARG A 4 2.97 -11.32 -15.65
C ARG A 4 1.46 -11.13 -15.80
N LEU A 5 0.96 -10.99 -17.02
CA LEU A 5 -0.49 -10.93 -17.28
C LEU A 5 -1.18 -12.24 -16.91
N ILE A 6 -0.62 -13.39 -17.30
CA ILE A 6 -1.18 -14.71 -16.97
C ILE A 6 -1.24 -14.91 -15.45
N LEU A 7 -0.17 -14.56 -14.73
CA LEU A 7 -0.14 -14.67 -13.27
C LEU A 7 -1.18 -13.75 -12.61
N TRP A 8 -1.34 -12.52 -13.09
CA TRP A 8 -2.40 -11.61 -12.62
C TRP A 8 -3.79 -12.16 -12.90
N LEU A 9 -4.02 -12.74 -14.08
CA LEU A 9 -5.29 -13.35 -14.43
C LEU A 9 -5.62 -14.53 -13.51
N VAL A 10 -4.66 -15.42 -13.28
CA VAL A 10 -4.82 -16.57 -12.37
C VAL A 10 -5.11 -16.09 -10.94
N LEU A 11 -4.40 -15.06 -10.47
CA LEU A 11 -4.64 -14.47 -9.15
C LEU A 11 -6.05 -13.89 -9.03
N ILE A 12 -6.51 -13.14 -10.03
CA ILE A 12 -7.88 -12.58 -10.06
C ILE A 12 -8.90 -13.71 -10.07
N LEU A 13 -8.69 -14.74 -10.89
CA LEU A 13 -9.61 -15.87 -10.97
C LEU A 13 -9.70 -16.62 -9.65
N LEU A 14 -8.56 -16.82 -8.97
CA LEU A 14 -8.50 -17.44 -7.65
C LEU A 14 -9.21 -16.59 -6.59
N LEU A 15 -9.07 -15.27 -6.64
CA LEU A 15 -9.78 -14.36 -5.75
C LEU A 15 -11.29 -14.40 -5.96
N VAL A 16 -11.73 -14.35 -7.23
CA VAL A 16 -13.16 -14.46 -7.59
C VAL A 16 -13.71 -15.81 -7.16
N PHE A 17 -12.99 -16.90 -7.44
CA PHE A 17 -13.34 -18.24 -7.00
C PHE A 17 -13.50 -18.29 -5.48
N PHE A 18 -12.54 -17.75 -4.74
CA PHE A 18 -12.61 -17.69 -3.28
C PHE A 18 -13.86 -16.94 -2.81
N VAL A 19 -14.17 -15.78 -3.37
CA VAL A 19 -15.37 -15.01 -2.99
C VAL A 19 -16.65 -15.76 -3.28
N VAL A 20 -16.79 -16.33 -4.48
CA VAL A 20 -18.02 -17.04 -4.90
C VAL A 20 -18.26 -18.26 -4.03
N PHE A 21 -17.22 -19.06 -3.78
CA PHE A 21 -17.34 -20.29 -2.99
C PHE A 21 -17.43 -20.05 -1.47
N ASN A 22 -17.15 -18.83 -1.01
CA ASN A 22 -17.23 -18.45 0.40
C ASN A 22 -18.20 -17.27 0.60
N ILE A 23 -19.29 -17.25 -0.17
CA ILE A 23 -20.33 -16.22 -0.07
C ILE A 23 -21.31 -16.47 1.08
N ASP A 24 -21.48 -17.74 1.49
CA ASP A 24 -22.46 -18.16 2.49
C ASP A 24 -22.16 -17.66 3.92
N PRO A 25 -20.90 -17.68 4.41
CA PRO A 25 -20.60 -17.13 5.72
C PRO A 25 -20.87 -15.63 5.74
N LYS A 26 -21.87 -15.22 6.51
CA LYS A 26 -22.29 -13.83 6.69
C LYS A 26 -22.04 -13.39 8.12
N VAL A 27 -21.64 -12.13 8.27
CA VAL A 27 -21.34 -11.51 9.56
C VAL A 27 -22.04 -10.16 9.68
N ASN A 28 -22.30 -9.77 10.92
CA ASN A 28 -22.75 -8.42 11.24
C ASN A 28 -21.52 -7.56 11.50
N LEU A 29 -21.35 -6.51 10.71
CA LEU A 29 -20.22 -5.61 10.82
C LEU A 29 -20.61 -4.38 11.64
N HIS A 30 -20.07 -4.28 12.85
CA HIS A 30 -20.26 -3.14 13.74
C HIS A 30 -19.19 -2.09 13.45
N ILE A 31 -19.53 -1.06 12.66
CA ILE A 31 -18.56 -0.03 12.26
C ILE A 31 -18.45 1.07 13.33
N PHE A 32 -19.59 1.48 13.89
CA PHE A 32 -19.67 2.48 14.95
C PHE A 32 -20.68 2.03 16.01
N PRO A 33 -20.64 2.60 17.23
CA PRO A 33 -21.68 2.37 18.21
C PRO A 33 -23.07 2.64 17.61
N GLY A 34 -23.95 1.64 17.63
CA GLY A 34 -25.30 1.72 17.04
C GLY A 34 -25.38 1.59 15.51
N VAL A 35 -24.26 1.51 14.79
CA VAL A 35 -24.23 1.32 13.32
C VAL A 35 -23.72 -0.07 12.99
N THR A 36 -24.64 -0.94 12.58
CA THR A 36 -24.35 -2.32 12.19
C THR A 36 -24.81 -2.55 10.75
N LEU A 37 -23.91 -3.09 9.92
CA LEU A 37 -24.28 -3.66 8.62
C LEU A 37 -24.51 -5.14 8.80
N GLU A 38 -25.73 -5.58 8.55
CA GLU A 38 -26.12 -6.96 8.78
C GLU A 38 -25.88 -7.83 7.54
N ASN A 39 -25.62 -9.11 7.78
CA ASN A 39 -25.59 -10.15 6.75
C ASN A 39 -24.56 -9.90 5.63
N ILE A 40 -23.43 -9.28 5.95
CA ILE A 40 -22.36 -9.00 4.99
C ILE A 40 -21.52 -10.27 4.79
N PRO A 41 -21.23 -10.69 3.55
CA PRO A 41 -20.35 -11.82 3.30
C PRO A 41 -18.96 -11.61 3.90
N LEU A 42 -18.49 -12.56 4.70
CA LEU A 42 -17.21 -12.46 5.41
C LEU A 42 -16.03 -12.31 4.44
N ALA A 43 -16.05 -13.02 3.32
CA ALA A 43 -15.02 -12.92 2.29
C ALA A 43 -14.84 -11.47 1.79
N LEU A 44 -15.95 -10.74 1.63
CA LEU A 44 -15.93 -9.34 1.20
C LEU A 44 -15.32 -8.44 2.28
N VAL A 45 -15.66 -8.66 3.56
CA VAL A 45 -15.07 -7.92 4.69
C VAL A 45 -13.55 -8.09 4.71
N ILE A 46 -13.08 -9.34 4.62
CA ILE A 46 -11.64 -9.65 4.63
C ILE A 46 -10.91 -8.96 3.47
N ILE A 47 -11.45 -9.04 2.25
CA ILE A 47 -10.82 -8.45 1.06
C ILE A 47 -10.75 -6.93 1.18
N ILE A 48 -11.83 -6.28 1.59
CA ILE A 48 -11.85 -4.81 1.74
C ILE A 48 -10.86 -4.39 2.83
N SER A 49 -10.85 -5.05 3.99
CA SER A 49 -9.90 -4.76 5.05
C SER A 49 -8.45 -4.95 4.60
N PHE A 50 -8.16 -5.99 3.82
CA PHE A 50 -6.83 -6.22 3.25
C PHE A 50 -6.42 -5.10 2.29
N ILE A 51 -7.31 -4.71 1.36
CA ILE A 51 -7.05 -3.61 0.41
C ILE A 51 -6.79 -2.30 1.16
N LEU A 52 -7.58 -1.98 2.19
CA LEU A 52 -7.38 -0.80 3.03
C LEU A 52 -6.00 -0.84 3.72
N GLY A 53 -5.60 -1.99 4.26
CA GLY A 53 -4.27 -2.18 4.85
C GLY A 53 -3.13 -1.96 3.84
N VAL A 54 -3.26 -2.49 2.63
CA VAL A 54 -2.29 -2.28 1.55
C VAL A 54 -2.21 -0.80 1.15
N LEU A 55 -3.36 -0.14 0.96
CA LEU A 55 -3.42 1.29 0.64
C LEU A 55 -2.75 2.13 1.73
N PHE A 56 -3.00 1.81 3.00
CA PHE A 56 -2.35 2.46 4.12
C PHE A 56 -0.83 2.27 4.10
N GLY A 57 -0.35 1.04 3.87
CA GLY A 57 1.08 0.75 3.74
C GLY A 57 1.76 1.49 2.59
N ILE A 58 1.07 1.63 1.44
CA ILE A 58 1.53 2.43 0.30
C ILE A 58 1.65 3.91 0.73
N MET A 59 0.66 4.44 1.43
CA MET A 59 0.65 5.84 1.88
C MET A 59 1.82 6.16 2.83
N VAL A 60 2.12 5.24 3.75
CA VAL A 60 3.31 5.32 4.62
C VAL A 60 4.59 5.30 3.79
N SER A 61 4.69 4.37 2.84
CA SER A 61 5.87 4.22 1.97
C SER A 61 6.14 5.47 1.12
N ILE A 62 5.09 6.11 0.60
CA ILE A 62 5.22 7.37 -0.16
C ILE A 62 5.83 8.46 0.73
N THR A 63 5.37 8.57 1.97
CA THR A 63 5.88 9.58 2.91
C THR A 63 7.38 9.37 3.20
N GLN A 64 7.80 8.12 3.38
CA GLN A 64 9.21 7.78 3.56
C GLN A 64 10.03 8.11 2.30
N MET A 65 9.51 7.81 1.11
CA MET A 65 10.18 8.11 -0.15
C MET A 65 10.35 9.61 -0.37
N ILE A 66 9.38 10.44 0.03
CA ILE A 66 9.50 11.90 -0.03
C ILE A 66 10.63 12.38 0.88
N LYS A 67 10.66 11.93 2.15
CA LYS A 67 11.72 12.28 3.11
C LYS A 67 13.10 11.89 2.56
N LEU A 68 13.22 10.67 2.04
CA LEU A 68 14.46 10.18 1.45
C LEU A 68 14.93 11.05 0.27
N LYS A 69 14.02 11.44 -0.63
CA LYS A 69 14.36 12.34 -1.74
C LYS A 69 14.82 13.73 -1.27
N LEU A 70 14.23 14.27 -0.21
CA LEU A 70 14.64 15.54 0.38
C LEU A 70 16.04 15.45 1.01
N GLU A 71 16.32 14.37 1.72
CA GLU A 71 17.65 14.11 2.30
C GLU A 71 18.71 13.96 1.23
N ILE A 72 18.43 13.20 0.16
CA ILE A 72 19.34 13.07 -0.99
C ILE A 72 19.67 14.44 -1.58
N ARG A 73 18.67 15.29 -1.84
CA ARG A 73 18.89 16.65 -2.37
C ARG A 73 19.73 17.51 -1.42
N LYS A 74 19.46 17.43 -0.11
CA LYS A 74 20.22 18.18 0.91
C LYS A 74 21.68 17.72 0.97
N LEU A 75 21.93 16.42 0.87
CA LEU A 75 23.28 15.86 0.86
C LEU A 75 24.03 16.24 -0.42
N GLN A 76 23.38 16.19 -1.58
CA GLN A 76 23.97 16.63 -2.86
C GLN A 76 24.42 18.09 -2.79
N LYS A 77 23.58 18.99 -2.27
CA LYS A 77 23.93 20.40 -2.12
C LYS A 77 25.15 20.62 -1.20
N LYS A 78 25.23 19.89 -0.08
CA LYS A 78 26.39 19.97 0.84
C LYS A 78 27.69 19.48 0.21
N VAL A 79 27.61 18.48 -0.66
CA VAL A 79 28.78 17.98 -1.39
C VAL A 79 29.25 19.03 -2.39
N GLU A 80 28.34 19.63 -3.16
CA GLU A 80 28.64 20.70 -4.10
C GLU A 80 29.30 21.92 -3.42
N GLU A 81 28.72 22.41 -2.32
CA GLU A 81 29.28 23.52 -1.52
C GLU A 81 30.70 23.22 -0.99
N LYS A 82 31.02 21.96 -0.68
CA LYS A 82 32.36 21.55 -0.20
C LYS A 82 33.39 21.44 -1.33
N HIS A 83 32.96 21.12 -2.54
CA HIS A 83 33.85 21.03 -3.70
C HIS A 83 34.12 22.40 -4.35
N GLU A 84 33.22 23.38 -4.16
CA GLU A 84 33.37 24.74 -4.68
C GLU A 84 34.27 25.64 -3.83
N ASN A 85 34.66 25.21 -2.61
CA ASN A 85 35.55 25.98 -1.72
C ASN A 85 36.81 25.19 -1.26
N PRO A 86 37.77 24.89 -2.16
CA PRO A 86 39.02 24.22 -1.80
C PRO A 86 40.07 25.14 -1.16
N GLU A 87 39.92 26.48 -1.25
CA GLU A 87 41.00 27.44 -0.98
C GLU A 87 41.01 28.05 0.43
N GLN A 88 40.06 27.72 1.32
CA GLN A 88 39.99 28.30 2.67
C GLN A 88 40.64 27.46 3.78
N THR A 89 41.42 26.43 3.43
CA THR A 89 42.14 25.55 4.38
C THR A 89 43.66 25.60 4.27
N LEU A 90 44.23 26.69 3.75
CA LEU A 90 45.67 26.99 3.85
C LEU A 90 45.91 28.21 4.74
#